data_AF-A0AB36Y156-F1
#
_entry.id   AF-A0AB36Y156-F1
#
_cell.length_a   1.000
_cell.length_b   1.000
_cell.length_c   1.000
_cell.angle_alpha   90.00
_cell.angle_beta   90.00
_cell.angle_gamma   90.00
#
_symmetry.space_group_name_H-M   'P 1'
#
loop_
_entity.id
_entity.type
_entity.pdbx_description
1 polymer ?
#
loop_
_entity_poly.entity_id
_entity_poly.type
_entity_poly.pdbx_seq_one_letter_code
_entity_poly.pdbx_strand_id
1 'polypeptide(L)' 'MKLEIARGLFLVGALGIAALALVAWEQPRTQVLSAVQSGGQCLLPRVAKASVAVKPDHELLLFMFGMSQGMRPQS' A
#
# COMPACT_ATOMS: atom_id res chain seq x y z
N MET A 1 -43.98 19.71 12.01
CA MET A 1 -42.52 19.54 12.23
C MET A 1 -41.81 20.74 11.64
N LYS A 2 -40.83 21.33 12.34
CA LYS A 2 -40.21 22.60 11.95
C LYS A 2 -39.10 22.36 10.93
N LEU A 3 -39.15 23.03 9.78
CA LEU A 3 -38.25 22.79 8.64
C LEU A 3 -36.77 22.97 9.02
N GLU A 4 -36.49 23.91 9.91
CA GLU A 4 -35.16 24.17 10.48
C GLU A 4 -34.58 22.97 11.24
N ILE A 5 -35.42 22.25 12.00
CA ILE A 5 -34.98 21.08 12.77
C ILE A 5 -34.61 19.95 11.82
N ALA A 6 -35.42 19.72 10.78
CA ALA A 6 -35.12 18.71 9.77
C ALA A 6 -33.78 19.00 9.10
N ARG A 7 -33.55 20.26 8.69
CA ARG A 7 -32.32 20.68 8.02
C ARG A 7 -31.08 20.50 8.89
N GLY A 8 -31.17 20.85 10.17
CA GLY A 8 -30.10 20.59 11.14
C GLY A 8 -29.82 19.10 11.31
N LEU A 9 -30.87 18.28 11.43
CA LEU A 9 -30.74 16.83 11.58
C LEU A 9 -30.06 16.19 10.37
N PHE A 10 -30.45 16.59 9.16
CA PHE A 10 -29.84 16.12 7.92
C PHE A 10 -28.37 16.52 7.82
N LEU A 11 -28.02 17.74 8.21
CA LEU A 11 -26.64 18.22 8.16
C LEU A 11 -25.75 17.44 9.13
N VAL A 12 -26.19 17.24 10.37
CA VAL A 12 -25.45 16.46 11.38
C VAL A 12 -25.32 15.00 10.97
N GLY A 13 -26.40 14.40 10.43
CA GLY A 13 -26.37 13.04 9.93
C GLY A 13 -25.38 12.86 8.78
N ALA A 14 -25.40 13.75 7.79
CA ALA A 14 -24.45 13.73 6.68
C ALA A 14 -23.00 13.88 7.15
N LEU A 15 -22.75 14.79 8.10
CA LEU A 15 -21.42 15.00 8.66
C LEU A 15 -20.92 13.76 9.42
N GLY A 16 -21.80 13.10 10.19
CA GLY A 16 -21.48 11.86 10.89
C GLY A 16 -21.11 10.72 9.94
N ILE A 17 -21.88 10.55 8.87
CA ILE A 17 -21.59 9.52 7.84
C ILE A 17 -20.26 9.80 7.15
N ALA A 18 -19.99 11.06 6.79
CA ALA A 18 -18.71 11.44 6.18
C ALA A 18 -17.51 11.16 7.09
N ALA A 19 -17.63 11.45 8.40
CA ALA A 19 -16.60 11.15 9.38
C ALA A 19 -16.36 9.65 9.52
N LEU A 20 -17.42 8.84 9.59
CA LEU A 20 -17.32 7.38 9.64
C LEU A 20 -16.68 6.81 8.38
N ALA A 21 -17.03 7.31 7.20
CA ALA A 21 -16.43 6.89 5.94
C ALA A 21 -14.92 7.19 5.91
N LEU A 22 -14.51 8.35 6.43
CA LEU A 22 -13.11 8.75 6.49
C LEU A 22 -12.31 7.87 7.47
N VAL A 23 -12.90 7.48 8.60
CA VAL A 23 -12.28 6.54 9.56
C VAL A 23 -12.20 5.12 9.00
N ALA A 24 -13.23 4.67 8.28
CA ALA A 24 -13.24 3.35 7.65
C ALA A 24 -12.31 3.27 6.41
N TRP A 25 -11.84 4.41 5.91
CA TRP A 25 -10.96 4.47 4.76
C TRP A 25 -9.54 4.10 5.14
N GLU A 26 -9.20 2.83 5.00
CA GLU A 26 -7.82 2.35 5.09
C GLU A 26 -7.08 2.63 3.78
N GLN A 27 -6.10 3.55 3.82
CA GLN A 27 -5.27 3.84 2.65
C GLN A 27 -4.31 2.66 2.40
N PRO A 28 -4.38 1.97 1.25
CA PRO A 28 -3.53 0.81 0.99
C PRO A 28 -2.07 1.24 0.97
N ARG A 29 -1.30 0.79 1.97
CA ARG A 29 0.15 0.98 1.98
C ARG A 29 0.77 -0.03 1.02
N THR A 30 1.79 0.40 0.28
CA THR A 30 2.59 -0.51 -0.54
C THR A 30 3.36 -1.44 0.39
N GLN A 31 2.85 -2.64 0.63
CA GLN A 31 3.52 -3.68 1.41
C GLN A 31 3.94 -4.81 0.48
N VAL A 32 5.17 -5.30 0.65
CA VAL A 32 5.65 -6.49 -0.06
C VAL A 32 5.00 -7.70 0.60
N LEU A 33 4.03 -8.31 -0.10
CA LEU A 33 3.42 -9.57 0.29
C LEU A 33 4.42 -10.70 0.03
N SER A 34 5.26 -11.01 1.00
CA SER A 34 6.05 -12.24 1.00
C SER A 34 5.09 -13.43 1.07
N ALA A 35 5.11 -14.26 0.04
CA ALA A 35 4.06 -15.24 -0.23
C ALA A 35 3.77 -16.22 0.93
N VAL A 36 2.49 -16.57 1.04
CA VAL A 36 1.90 -17.77 1.71
C VAL A 36 2.15 -17.91 3.21
N GLN A 37 1.49 -17.09 4.03
CA GLN A 37 0.89 -17.65 5.25
C GLN A 37 -0.48 -18.20 4.87
N SER A 38 -0.57 -19.53 4.79
CA SER A 38 -1.74 -20.32 4.43
C SER A 38 -2.84 -20.21 5.49
N GLY A 39 -3.49 -19.06 5.58
CA GLY A 39 -4.61 -18.84 6.51
C GLY A 39 -5.70 -17.91 5.96
N GLY A 40 -5.35 -17.03 5.02
CA GLY A 40 -6.30 -16.17 4.32
C GLY A 40 -6.35 -16.54 2.84
N GLN A 41 -7.56 -16.69 2.29
CA GLN A 41 -7.80 -17.02 0.89
C GLN A 41 -7.49 -15.82 0.00
N CYS A 42 -6.21 -15.51 -0.17
CA CYS A 42 -5.77 -14.49 -1.12
C CYS A 42 -6.03 -15.01 -2.53
N LEU A 43 -6.96 -14.39 -3.24
CA LEU A 43 -7.19 -14.66 -4.65
C LEU A 43 -5.90 -14.36 -5.41
N LEU A 44 -5.27 -15.41 -5.92
CA LEU A 44 -4.10 -15.28 -6.78
C LEU A 44 -4.51 -14.49 -8.04
N PRO A 45 -3.72 -13.49 -8.47
CA PRO A 45 -4.01 -12.78 -9.70
C PRO A 45 -4.06 -13.76 -10.89
N ARG A 46 -4.95 -13.51 -11.86
CA ARG A 46 -5.18 -14.41 -13.03
C ARG A 46 -3.90 -14.83 -13.75
N VAL A 47 -2.87 -13.98 -13.69
CA VAL A 47 -1.52 -14.29 -14.16
C VAL A 47 -0.60 -14.23 -12.96
N ALA A 48 -0.30 -15.39 -12.36
CA ALA A 48 0.76 -15.50 -11.38
C ALA A 48 2.09 -15.20 -12.09
N LYS A 49 2.80 -14.16 -11.65
CA LYS A 49 4.17 -13.94 -12.11
C LYS A 49 5.02 -15.13 -11.66
N ALA A 50 5.62 -15.82 -12.62
CA ALA A 50 6.57 -16.88 -12.30
C ALA A 50 7.70 -16.28 -11.44
N SER A 51 7.89 -16.84 -10.24
CA SER A 51 9.07 -16.58 -9.43
C SER A 51 10.27 -17.24 -10.10
N VAL A 52 10.83 -16.57 -11.10
CA VAL A 52 12.10 -17.00 -11.70
C VAL A 52 13.19 -16.75 -10.67
N ALA A 53 14.02 -17.77 -10.41
CA ALA A 53 15.25 -17.59 -9.67
C ALA A 53 16.18 -16.68 -10.48
N VAL A 54 16.07 -15.35 -10.26
CA VAL A 54 16.93 -14.36 -10.90
C VAL A 54 18.29 -14.44 -10.21
N LYS A 55 19.27 -15.04 -10.89
CA LYS A 55 20.67 -14.89 -10.52
C LYS A 55 21.11 -13.50 -10.97
N PRO A 56 21.50 -12.59 -10.06
CA PRO A 56 22.02 -11.30 -10.47
C PRO A 56 23.25 -11.54 -11.35
N ASP A 57 23.25 -10.91 -12.51
CA ASP A 57 24.34 -10.95 -13.47
C ASP A 57 25.59 -10.27 -12.87
N HIS A 58 26.75 -10.64 -13.40
CA HIS A 58 28.02 -10.12 -12.90
C HIS A 58 28.12 -8.60 -13.05
N GLU A 59 27.51 -8.03 -14.10
CA GLU A 59 27.51 -6.59 -14.35
C GLU A 59 26.68 -5.82 -13.31
N LEU A 60 25.51 -6.35 -12.90
CA LEU A 60 24.72 -5.78 -11.81
C LEU A 60 25.49 -5.79 -10.47
N LEU A 61 26.21 -6.89 -10.18
CA LEU A 61 27.04 -6.97 -8.98
C LEU A 61 28.22 -5.98 -9.05
N LEU A 62 28.86 -5.85 -10.21
CA LEU A 62 29.95 -4.88 -10.44
C LEU A 62 29.46 -3.44 -10.28
N PHE A 63 28.27 -3.14 -10.80
CA PHE A 63 27.61 -1.84 -10.70
C PHE A 63 27.28 -1.47 -9.25
N MET A 64 26.66 -2.38 -8.49
CA MET A 64 26.36 -2.17 -7.07
C MET A 64 27.63 -1.94 -6.24
N PHE A 65 28.69 -2.70 -6.52
CA PHE A 65 30.00 -2.49 -5.89
C PHE A 65 30.58 -1.11 -6.23
N GLY A 66 30.59 -0.72 -7.50
CA GLY A 66 31.03 0.61 -7.93
C GLY A 66 30.27 1.75 -7.26
N MET A 67 28.94 1.67 -7.19
CA MET A 67 28.12 2.66 -6.48
C MET A 67 28.47 2.74 -4.99
N SER A 68 28.63 1.59 -4.32
CA SER A 68 28.98 1.57 -2.89
C SER A 68 30.34 2.22 -2.59
N GLN A 69 31.27 2.19 -3.54
CA GLN A 69 32.58 2.82 -3.40
C GLN A 69 32.53 4.32 -3.69
N GLY A 70 31.74 4.73 -4.69
CA GLY A 70 31.58 6.14 -5.06
C GLY A 70 30.79 6.97 -4.05
N MET A 71 29.92 6.34 -3.24
CA MET A 71 29.15 7.02 -2.19
C MET A 71 29.86 7.13 -0.84
N ARG A 72 31.14 6.71 -0.73
CA ARG A 72 31.91 6.91 0.49
C ARG A 72 32.27 8.39 0.62
N PRO A 73 31.98 9.04 1.76
CA PRO A 73 32.37 10.43 1.97
C PRO A 73 33.89 10.52 1.95
N GLN A 74 34.41 11.44 1.12
CA GLN A 74 35.83 11.78 1.09
C GLN A 74 36.15 12.50 2.41
N SER A 75 36.85 11.82 3.32
CA SER A 75 37.28 12.39 4.60
C SER A 75 38.36 13.45 4.41
#